data_AF-W1Y3N7-F1
#
_entry.id   AF-W1Y3N7-F1
#
_cell.length_a   1.000
_cell.length_b   1.000
_cell.length_c   1.000
_cell.angle_alpha   90.00
_cell.angle_beta   90.00
_cell.angle_gamma   90.00
#
_symmetry.space_group_name_H-M   'P 1'
#
loop_
_entity.id
_entity.type
_entity.pdbx_description
1 polymer ?
#
loop_
_entity_poly.entity_id
_entity_poly.type
_entity_poly.pdbx_seq_one_letter_code
_entity_poly.pdbx_strand_id
1 'polypeptide(L)' 'RTAALKRHLEFFNTHPYVASPIIGVTLALEEERANGAPIDDTAIQGVKIGMMGPLAGIGDPVFWFTVRPILG' A
#
# COMPACT_ATOMS: atom_id res chain seq x y z
N ARG A 1 4.03 18.36 9.29
CA ARG A 1 4.59 17.94 7.98
C ARG A 1 5.72 16.90 8.12
N THR A 2 6.67 17.06 9.04
CA THR A 2 7.79 16.11 9.24
C THR A 2 7.35 14.67 9.57
N ALA A 3 6.23 14.50 10.30
CA ALA A 3 5.68 13.19 10.62
C ALA A 3 5.17 12.42 9.38
N ALA A 4 4.56 13.11 8.42
CA ALA A 4 4.09 12.50 7.17
C ALA A 4 5.26 12.03 6.28
N LEU A 5 6.37 12.79 6.26
CA LEU A 5 7.57 12.39 5.52
C LEU A 5 8.19 11.10 6.10
N LYS A 6 8.26 10.97 7.44
CA LYS A 6 8.70 9.72 8.08
C LYS A 6 7.81 8.52 7.71
N ARG A 7 6.48 8.71 7.65
CA ARG A 7 5.52 7.67 7.22
C ARG A 7 5.67 7.21 5.77
N HIS A 8 6.21 8.04 4.88
CA HIS A 8 6.39 7.68 3.47
C HIS A 8 7.83 7.29 3.13
N LEU A 9 8.73 7.29 4.13
CA LEU A 9 10.13 6.87 4.02
C LEU A 9 10.35 5.39 4.37
N GLU A 10 9.32 4.70 4.89
CA GLU A 10 9.40 3.26 5.16
C GLU A 10 9.32 2.45 3.87
N PHE A 11 9.92 1.26 3.91
CA PHE A 11 10.12 0.40 2.75
C PHE A 11 8.78 0.05 2.10
N PHE A 12 8.53 0.53 0.87
CA PHE A 12 7.33 0.23 0.10
C PHE A 12 7.69 -0.72 -1.06
N ASN A 13 7.56 -2.03 -0.83
CA ASN A 13 7.90 -3.05 -1.82
C ASN A 13 6.66 -3.90 -2.13
N THR A 14 5.90 -3.51 -3.15
CA THR A 14 4.77 -4.26 -3.67
C THR A 14 4.76 -4.23 -5.19
N HIS A 15 3.98 -5.12 -5.80
CA HIS A 15 3.86 -5.18 -7.24
C HIS A 15 3.22 -3.88 -7.78
N PRO A 16 3.82 -3.18 -8.75
CA PRO A 16 3.40 -1.82 -9.14
C PRO A 16 1.96 -1.72 -9.63
N TYR A 17 1.41 -2.78 -10.25
CA TYR A 17 0.01 -2.82 -10.69
C TYR A 17 -0.99 -3.06 -9.55
N VAL A 18 -0.52 -3.55 -8.41
CA VAL A 18 -1.34 -3.84 -7.21
C VAL A 18 -1.03 -2.84 -6.08
N ALA A 19 -0.26 -1.78 -6.37
CA ALA A 19 0.03 -0.70 -5.44
C ALA A 19 -1.15 0.28 -5.29
N SER A 20 -2.00 0.41 -6.30
CA SER A 20 -3.12 1.36 -6.32
C SER A 20 -4.15 1.18 -5.19
N PRO A 21 -4.53 -0.04 -4.76
CA PRO A 21 -5.41 -0.22 -3.62
C PRO A 21 -4.76 0.18 -2.30
N ILE A 22 -3.44 -0.06 -2.13
CA ILE A 22 -2.71 0.31 -0.91
C ILE A 22 -2.64 1.83 -0.77
N ILE A 23 -2.39 2.52 -1.88
CA ILE A 23 -2.38 3.99 -1.93
C ILE A 23 -3.79 4.54 -1.63
N GLY A 24 -4.84 3.95 -2.21
CA GLY A 24 -6.23 4.36 -1.97
C GLY A 24 -6.66 4.22 -0.51
N VAL A 25 -6.36 3.08 0.12
CA VAL A 25 -6.64 2.85 1.55
C VAL A 25 -5.84 3.80 2.43
N THR A 26 -4.56 4.04 2.11
CA THR A 26 -3.75 5.03 2.83
C THR A 26 -4.38 6.41 2.74
N LEU A 27 -4.83 6.82 1.56
CA LEU A 27 -5.44 8.14 1.34
C LEU A 27 -6.72 8.31 2.17
N ALA A 28 -7.58 7.29 2.19
CA ALA A 28 -8.80 7.30 3.00
C ALA A 28 -8.50 7.41 4.50
N LEU A 29 -7.49 6.70 4.99
CA LEU A 29 -7.06 6.78 6.41
C LEU A 29 -6.47 8.15 6.76
N GLU A 30 -5.75 8.80 5.83
CA GLU A 30 -5.26 10.17 6.04
C GLU A 30 -6.41 11.19 6.04
N GLU A 31 -7.44 10.98 5.22
CA GLU A 31 -8.64 11.82 5.16
C GLU A 31 -9.47 11.70 6.44
N GLU A 32 -9.73 10.48 6.91
CA GLU A 32 -10.44 10.26 8.19
C GLU A 32 -9.69 10.85 9.38
N ARG A 33 -8.35 10.74 9.38
CA ARG A 33 -7.52 11.39 10.40
C ARG A 33 -7.63 12.91 10.33
N ALA A 34 -7.61 13.49 9.12
CA ALA A 34 -7.79 14.93 8.93
C ALA A 34 -9.19 15.40 9.39
N ASN A 35 -10.20 14.54 9.27
CA ASN A 35 -11.57 14.77 9.75
C ASN A 35 -11.74 14.56 11.28
N GLY A 36 -10.66 14.26 12.01
CA GLY A 36 -10.66 14.17 13.47
C GLY A 36 -10.87 12.77 14.04
N ALA A 37 -10.83 11.72 13.21
CA ALA A 37 -10.82 10.35 13.71
C ALA A 37 -9.53 10.07 14.50
N PRO A 38 -9.58 9.30 15.61
CA PRO A 38 -8.41 8.92 16.40
C PRO A 38 -7.61 7.81 15.71
N ILE A 39 -7.11 8.10 14.51
CA ILE A 39 -6.26 7.20 13.72
C ILE A 39 -4.81 7.45 14.11
N ASP A 40 -4.16 6.42 14.66
CA ASP A 40 -2.76 6.49 15.03
C ASP A 40 -1.84 6.31 13.81
N ASP A 41 -0.67 6.96 13.85
CA ASP A 41 0.32 6.88 12.77
C ASP A 41 0.87 5.45 12.60
N THR A 42 0.94 4.68 13.69
CA THR A 42 1.37 3.28 13.64
C THR A 42 0.33 2.38 12.96
N ALA A 43 -0.96 2.71 13.04
CA ALA A 43 -2.02 1.95 12.37
C ALA A 43 -1.94 2.11 10.86
N ILE A 44 -1.69 3.34 10.36
CA ILE A 44 -1.50 3.60 8.92
C ILE A 44 -0.29 2.82 8.38
N GLN A 45 0.80 2.75 9.14
CA GLN A 45 1.97 1.95 8.76
C GLN A 45 1.70 0.45 8.83
N GLY A 46 1.02 -0.02 9.87
CA GLY A 46 0.63 -1.41 10.02
C GLY A 46 -0.23 -1.89 8.84
N VAL A 47 -1.15 -1.04 8.35
CA VAL A 47 -1.96 -1.34 7.16
C VAL A 47 -1.09 -1.39 5.90
N LYS A 48 -0.19 -0.42 5.69
CA LYS A 48 0.72 -0.46 4.53
C LYS A 48 1.58 -1.73 4.52
N ILE A 49 2.21 -2.05 5.64
CA ILE A 49 3.08 -3.23 5.78
C ILE A 49 2.28 -4.53 5.65
N GLY A 50 1.12 -4.59 6.29
CA GLY A 50 0.22 -5.74 6.22
C GLY A 50 -0.30 -6.00 4.80
N MET A 51 -0.51 -4.95 4.00
CA MET A 51 -0.97 -5.08 2.62
C MET A 51 0.15 -5.37 1.61
N MET A 52 1.41 -4.97 1.91
CA MET A 52 2.54 -5.20 1.02
C MET A 52 2.81 -6.69 0.77
N GLY A 53 2.83 -7.51 1.82
CA GLY A 53 3.10 -8.95 1.73
C GLY A 53 2.15 -9.73 0.80
N PRO A 54 0.83 -9.73 1.06
CA PRO A 54 -0.12 -10.47 0.24
C PRO A 54 -0.27 -9.93 -1.17
N LEU A 55 -0.21 -8.61 -1.38
CA LEU A 55 -0.36 -8.01 -2.72
C LEU A 55 0.91 -8.16 -3.57
N ALA A 56 2.11 -8.19 -2.96
CA ALA A 56 3.32 -8.59 -3.66
C ALA A 56 3.26 -10.07 -4.07
N GLY A 57 2.89 -10.95 -3.13
CA GLY A 57 2.82 -12.39 -3.34
C GLY A 57 1.77 -12.84 -4.37
N ILE A 58 0.67 -12.09 -4.54
CA ILE A 58 -0.35 -12.35 -5.58
C ILE A 58 -0.03 -11.61 -6.88
N GLY A 59 0.44 -10.36 -6.79
CA GLY A 59 0.71 -9.53 -7.96
C GLY A 59 1.81 -10.09 -8.85
N ASP A 60 2.88 -10.62 -8.23
CA ASP A 60 4.01 -11.19 -8.97
C ASP A 60 3.60 -12.40 -9.83
N PRO A 61 2.92 -13.44 -9.31
CA PRO A 61 2.52 -14.56 -10.15
C PRO A 61 1.40 -14.22 -11.13
N VAL A 62 0.44 -13.35 -10.77
CA VAL A 62 -0.63 -12.97 -11.71
C VAL A 62 -0.06 -12.22 -12.90
N PHE A 63 0.79 -11.21 -12.69
CA PHE A 63 1.29 -10.43 -13.81
C PHE A 63 2.41 -11.15 -14.58
N TRP A 64 3.38 -11.74 -13.87
CA TRP A 64 4.55 -12.35 -14.52
C TRP A 64 4.33 -13.78 -15.00
N PHE A 65 3.52 -14.60 -14.31
CA PHE A 65 3.26 -15.99 -14.72
C PHE A 65 1.98 -16.17 -15.54
N THR A 66 0.96 -15.32 -15.39
CA THR A 66 -0.27 -15.46 -16.19
C THR A 66 -0.43 -14.40 -17.27
N VAL A 67 -0.37 -13.10 -16.96
CA VAL A 67 -0.68 -12.07 -17.96
C VAL A 67 0.42 -11.95 -19.02
N ARG A 68 1.69 -11.87 -18.61
CA ARG A 68 2.82 -11.70 -19.53
C ARG A 68 3.05 -12.90 -20.48
N PRO A 69 2.93 -14.16 -20.04
CA PRO A 69 3.16 -15.31 -20.93
C PRO A 69 1.96 -15.67 -21.82
N ILE A 70 0.74 -15.20 -21.49
CA ILE A 70 -0.47 -15.48 -22.28
C ILE A 70 -0.71 -14.40 -23.35
N LEU A 71 -0.35 -13.14 -23.06
CA LEU A 71 -0.52 -12.01 -23.99
C LEU A 71 0.77 -11.62 -24.75
N GLY A 72 1.92 -12.19 -24.37
CA GLY A 72 3.20 -12.04 -25.06
C GLY A 72 3.51 -13.23 -25.94
#